data_AF-A0AAW4KWG4-F1
#
_entry.id   AF-A0AAW4KWG4-F1
#
_cell.length_a   1.000
_cell.length_b   1.000
_cell.length_c   1.000
_cell.angle_alpha   90.00
_cell.angle_beta   90.00
_cell.angle_gamma   90.00
#
_symmetry.space_group_name_H-M   'P 1'
#
loop_
_entity.id
_entity.type
_entity.pdbx_description
1 polymer ?
#
loop_
_entity_poly.entity_id
_entity_poly.type
_entity_poly.pdbx_seq_one_letter_code
_entity_poly.pdbx_strand_id
1 'polypeptide(L)'
;SMEDTVASLLGQLSGESEVPAVLEDLARLAAAHGVWVESITVLDEAPRQLYIEQPMQVSASGAYHDLATFVSALGGLPRVVTVQDVALGHQGALL
;
A
#
# COMPACT_ATOMS: atom_id res chain seq x y z
N SER A 1 27.82 9.55 2.35
CA SER A 1 26.75 10.33 3.00
C SER A 1 25.64 9.41 3.48
N MET A 2 24.71 9.91 4.31
CA MET A 2 23.56 9.13 4.80
C MET A 2 22.75 8.49 3.65
N GLU A 3 22.73 9.17 2.51
CA GLU A 3 22.10 8.77 1.25
C GLU A 3 22.72 7.52 0.62
N ASP A 4 24.05 7.37 0.66
CA ASP A 4 24.74 6.19 0.11
C ASP A 4 24.49 4.92 0.94
N THR A 5 24.29 5.09 2.25
CA THR A 5 24.00 3.95 3.15
C THR A 5 22.56 3.46 2.94
N VAL A 6 21.61 4.38 2.75
CA VAL A 6 20.22 4.05 2.41
C VAL A 6 20.16 3.39 1.03
N ALA A 7 20.88 3.93 0.04
CA ALA A 7 20.99 3.32 -1.29
C ALA A 7 21.52 1.88 -1.26
N SER A 8 22.56 1.62 -0.45
CA SER A 8 23.14 0.29 -0.31
C SER A 8 22.20 -0.71 0.36
N LEU A 9 21.35 -0.28 1.29
CA LEU A 9 20.36 -1.15 1.95
C LEU A 9 19.16 -1.43 1.03
N LEU A 10 18.73 -0.43 0.25
CA LEU A 10 17.64 -0.59 -0.72
C LEU A 10 18.02 -1.50 -1.89
N GLY A 11 19.27 -1.44 -2.35
CA GLY A 11 19.78 -2.33 -3.40
C GLY A 11 19.81 -3.83 -3.04
N GLN A 12 19.72 -4.17 -1.74
CA GLN A 12 19.63 -5.55 -1.26
C GLN A 12 18.19 -6.08 -1.20
N LEU A 13 17.17 -5.24 -1.41
CA LEU A 13 15.76 -5.66 -1.46
C LEU A 13 15.35 -6.17 -2.85
N SER A 14 16.14 -5.88 -3.88
CA SER A 14 15.87 -6.26 -5.27
C SER A 14 16.17 -7.75 -5.51
N GLY A 15 15.30 -8.63 -5.02
CA GLY A 15 15.40 -10.07 -5.23
C GLY A 15 14.25 -10.68 -6.03
N GLU A 16 13.01 -10.39 -5.64
CA GLU A 16 11.81 -11.03 -6.19
C GLU A 16 10.63 -10.04 -6.16
N SER A 17 9.70 -10.12 -7.13
CA SER A 17 8.52 -9.25 -7.16
C SER A 17 7.65 -9.52 -5.92
N GLU A 18 7.56 -8.54 -5.01
CA GLU A 18 6.78 -8.67 -3.78
C GLU A 18 5.26 -8.53 -3.98
N VAL A 19 4.84 -8.18 -5.20
CA VAL A 19 3.44 -7.83 -5.53
C VAL A 19 2.43 -8.89 -5.08
N PRO A 20 2.61 -10.19 -5.38
CA PRO A 20 1.63 -11.20 -4.96
C PRO A 20 1.44 -11.26 -3.44
N ALA A 21 2.54 -11.16 -2.69
CA ALA A 21 2.51 -11.19 -1.24
C ALA A 21 1.88 -9.92 -0.65
N VAL A 22 2.12 -8.76 -1.25
CA VAL A 22 1.45 -7.50 -0.85
C VAL A 22 -0.06 -7.59 -1.06
N LEU A 23 -0.49 -8.14 -2.20
CA LEU A 23 -1.92 -8.31 -2.49
C LEU A 23 -2.60 -9.26 -1.50
N GLU A 24 -1.93 -10.34 -1.11
CA GLU A 24 -2.42 -11.27 -0.09
C GLU A 24 -2.50 -10.62 1.29
N ASP A 25 -1.45 -9.89 1.69
CA ASP A 25 -1.41 -9.15 2.95
C ASP A 25 -2.54 -8.09 3.01
N LEU A 26 -2.74 -7.36 1.91
CA LEU A 26 -3.80 -6.36 1.78
C LEU A 26 -5.19 -6.98 1.93
N ALA A 27 -5.46 -8.07 1.20
CA ALA A 27 -6.75 -8.76 1.27
C ALA A 27 -7.03 -9.30 2.68
N ARG A 28 -6.01 -9.87 3.34
CA ARG A 28 -6.11 -10.36 4.72
C ARG A 28 -6.39 -9.24 5.72
N LEU A 29 -5.67 -8.12 5.62
CA LEU A 29 -5.87 -6.96 6.49
C LEU A 29 -7.25 -6.33 6.28
N ALA A 30 -7.69 -6.19 5.04
CA ALA A 30 -9.00 -5.65 4.73
C ALA A 30 -10.11 -6.51 5.36
N ALA A 31 -10.03 -7.83 5.19
CA ALA A 31 -10.97 -8.77 5.81
C ALA A 31 -10.94 -8.72 7.35
N ALA A 32 -9.75 -8.62 7.95
CA ALA A 32 -9.59 -8.54 9.41
C ALA A 32 -10.19 -7.27 10.01
N HIS A 33 -10.27 -6.18 9.24
CA HIS A 33 -10.78 -4.88 9.68
C HIS A 33 -12.17 -4.55 9.13
N GLY A 34 -12.87 -5.48 8.47
CA GLY A 34 -14.20 -5.21 7.90
C GLY A 34 -14.19 -4.19 6.76
N VAL A 35 -13.05 -4.00 6.10
CA VAL A 35 -12.90 -3.15 4.92
C VAL A 35 -13.17 -3.99 3.66
N TRP A 36 -14.04 -3.49 2.81
CA TRP A 36 -14.33 -4.07 1.51
C TRP A 36 -13.43 -3.45 0.45
N VAL A 37 -12.60 -4.25 -0.21
CA VAL A 37 -11.77 -3.79 -1.33
C VAL A 37 -12.57 -3.93 -2.61
N GLU A 38 -12.86 -2.79 -3.25
CA GLU A 38 -13.65 -2.72 -4.48
C GLU A 38 -12.79 -3.01 -5.71
N SER A 39 -11.58 -2.46 -5.74
CA SER A 39 -10.62 -2.72 -6.80
C SER A 39 -9.19 -2.49 -6.34
N ILE A 40 -8.28 -3.22 -6.98
CA ILE A 40 -6.84 -2.97 -6.92
C ILE A 40 -6.33 -2.95 -8.35
N THR A 41 -5.56 -1.93 -8.70
CA THR A 41 -4.89 -1.82 -9.99
C THR A 41 -3.41 -1.63 -9.76
N VAL A 42 -2.61 -2.60 -10.16
CA VAL A 42 -1.15 -2.49 -10.19
C VAL A 42 -0.79 -1.62 -11.39
N LEU A 43 -0.07 -0.53 -11.15
CA LEU A 43 0.38 0.39 -12.19
C LEU A 43 1.75 -0.01 -12.71
N ASP A 44 2.23 0.63 -13.77
CA ASP A 44 3.59 0.37 -14.27
C ASP A 44 4.65 0.73 -13.22
N GLU A 45 5.75 -0.02 -13.22
CA GLU A 45 6.91 0.28 -12.39
C GLU A 45 7.39 1.70 -12.64
N ALA A 46 7.73 2.42 -11.57
CA ALA A 46 8.23 3.78 -11.61
C ALA A 46 9.70 3.79 -11.11
N PRO A 47 10.69 3.78 -12.03
CA PRO A 47 12.09 3.83 -11.65
C PRO A 47 12.43 5.15 -10.95
N ARG A 48 13.05 5.05 -9.77
CA ARG A 48 13.67 6.17 -9.06
C ARG A 48 15.19 6.06 -9.18
N GLN A 49 15.91 7.07 -8.69
CA GLN A 49 17.38 7.10 -8.80
C GLN A 49 18.07 5.94 -8.07
N LEU A 50 17.43 5.38 -7.02
CA LEU A 50 18.04 4.40 -6.12
C LEU A 50 17.22 3.09 -5.97
N TYR A 51 15.98 3.06 -6.46
CA TYR A 51 15.05 1.93 -6.31
C TYR A 51 13.96 2.00 -7.39
N ILE A 52 13.14 0.95 -7.50
CA ILE A 52 11.97 0.92 -8.38
C ILE A 52 10.73 0.89 -7.49
N GLU A 53 9.79 1.80 -7.73
CA GLU A 53 8.49 1.76 -7.09
C GLU A 53 7.53 0.90 -7.91
N GLN A 54 6.66 0.15 -7.23
CA GLN A 54 5.53 -0.53 -7.84
C GLN A 54 4.23 0.09 -7.29
N PRO A 55 3.68 1.12 -7.94
CA PRO A 55 2.50 1.81 -7.44
C PRO A 55 1.24 0.95 -7.59
N MET A 56 0.30 1.11 -6.65
CA MET A 56 -0.99 0.44 -6.68
C MET A 56 -2.09 1.45 -6.37
N GLN A 57 -3.14 1.45 -7.19
CA GLN A 57 -4.36 2.18 -6.89
C GLN A 57 -5.35 1.23 -6.23
N VAL A 58 -5.88 1.62 -5.06
CA VAL A 58 -6.80 0.81 -4.27
C VAL A 58 -8.06 1.61 -4.01
N SER A 59 -9.21 1.05 -4.37
CA SER A 59 -10.53 1.55 -3.97
C SER A 59 -11.08 0.62 -2.90
N ALA A 60 -11.48 1.19 -1.78
CA ALA A 60 -12.02 0.43 -0.67
C ALA A 60 -13.12 1.22 0.07
N SER A 61 -14.03 0.47 0.68
CA SER A 61 -15.18 1.00 1.41
C SER A 61 -15.31 0.32 2.78
N GLY A 62 -15.81 1.08 3.76
CA GLY A 62 -15.92 0.63 5.14
C GLY A 62 -16.27 1.78 6.08
N ALA A 63 -16.42 1.47 7.36
CA ALA A 63 -16.56 2.52 8.36
C ALA A 63 -15.27 3.35 8.46
N TYR A 64 -15.39 4.63 8.81
CA TYR A 64 -14.25 5.54 8.88
C TYR A 64 -13.11 5.00 9.78
N HIS A 65 -13.46 4.46 10.96
CA HIS A 65 -12.48 3.91 11.89
C HIS A 65 -11.78 2.65 11.36
N ASP A 66 -12.53 1.80 10.66
CA ASP A 66 -12.03 0.56 10.06
C ASP A 66 -11.05 0.87 8.93
N LEU A 67 -11.37 1.85 8.07
CA LEU A 67 -10.48 2.35 7.03
C LEU A 67 -9.17 2.93 7.62
N ALA A 68 -9.28 3.73 8.69
CA ALA A 68 -8.09 4.29 9.36
C ALA A 68 -7.20 3.20 9.99
N THR A 69 -7.82 2.18 10.58
CA THR A 69 -7.11 1.05 11.18
C THR A 69 -6.44 0.19 10.12
N PHE A 70 -7.14 -0.07 9.01
CA PHE A 70 -6.60 -0.77 7.85
C PHE A 70 -5.38 -0.06 7.26
N VAL A 71 -5.46 1.25 7.00
CA VAL A 71 -4.31 2.04 6.50
C VAL A 71 -3.14 2.01 7.50
N SER A 72 -3.44 2.09 8.79
CA SER A 72 -2.40 2.00 9.84
C SER A 72 -1.72 0.63 9.85
N ALA A 73 -2.48 -0.45 9.64
CA ALA A 73 -1.95 -1.81 9.60
C ALA A 73 -1.07 -2.07 8.37
N LEU A 74 -1.35 -1.44 7.22
CA LEU A 74 -0.48 -1.51 6.03
C LEU A 74 0.94 -0.99 6.35
N GLY A 75 1.06 0.06 7.17
CA GLY A 75 2.35 0.58 7.63
C GLY A 75 3.10 -0.33 8.60
N GLY A 76 2.44 -1.36 9.14
CA GLY A 76 3.05 -2.36 10.04
C GLY A 76 3.56 -3.61 9.33
N LEU A 77 3.44 -3.70 8.00
CA LEU A 77 3.95 -4.83 7.23
C LEU A 77 5.49 -4.91 7.34
N PRO A 78 6.10 -6.11 7.34
CA PRO A 78 7.54 -6.29 7.45
C PRO A 78 8.29 -5.97 6.13
N ARG A 79 7.85 -4.94 5.41
CA ARG A 79 8.37 -4.47 4.12
C ARG A 79 8.09 -2.98 3.96
N VAL A 80 8.75 -2.31 3.01
CA VAL A 80 8.58 -0.88 2.80
C VAL A 80 7.31 -0.61 1.98
N VAL A 81 6.26 -0.14 2.64
CA VAL A 81 5.00 0.30 1.99
C VAL A 81 4.77 1.76 2.31
N THR A 82 4.44 2.54 1.28
CA THR A 82 3.99 3.92 1.43
C THR A 82 2.55 4.04 0.98
N VAL A 83 1.76 4.83 1.71
CA VAL A 83 0.39 5.18 1.35
C VAL A 83 0.37 6.65 0.97
N GLN A 84 -0.11 6.95 -0.22
CA GLN A 84 -0.07 8.28 -0.83
C GLN A 84 -1.46 8.63 -1.39
N ASP A 85 -1.72 9.92 -1.57
CA ASP A 85 -2.91 10.45 -2.28
C ASP A 85 -4.26 9.90 -1.77
N VAL A 86 -4.40 9.75 -0.46
CA VAL A 86 -5.63 9.24 0.17
C VAL A 86 -6.75 10.27 0.03
N ALA A 87 -7.83 9.86 -0.62
CA ALA A 87 -9.10 10.59 -0.67
C ALA A 87 -10.21 9.77 0.01
N LEU A 88 -10.99 10.42 0.87
CA LEU A 88 -12.16 9.82 1.53
C LEU A 88 -13.43 10.53 1.10
N GLY A 89 -14.47 9.75 0.82
CA GLY A 89 -15.79 10.25 0.46
C GLY A 89 -16.88 9.42 1.13
N HIS A 90 -18.09 9.96 1.18
CA HIS A 90 -19.26 9.20 1.59
C HIS A 90 -19.79 8.38 0.41
N GLN A 91 -20.12 7.13 0.68
CA GLN A 91 -20.77 6.24 -0.29
C GLN A 91 -22.28 6.37 -0.15
N GLY A 92 -22.85 7.35 -0.85
CA GLY A 92 -24.28 7.67 -0.81
C GLY A 92 -24.57 9.14 -1.06
N ALA A 93 -25.83 9.47 -1.31
CA ALA A 93 -26.27 10.88 -1.34
C ALA A 93 -26.32 11.40 0.09
N LEU A 94 -25.61 12.51 0.37
CA LEU A 94 -25.83 13.28 1.59
C LEU A 94 -27.27 13.83 1.49
N LEU A 95 -28.15 13.32 2.36
CA LEU A 95 -29.55 13.76 2.45
C LEU A 95 -29.66 15.25 2.78
#